data_AF-B2TVY8-F1
#
_entry.id   AF-B2TVY8-F1
#
_cell.length_a   1.000
_cell.length_b   1.000
_cell.length_c   1.000
_cell.angle_alpha   90.00
_cell.angle_beta   90.00
_cell.angle_gamma   90.00
#
_symmetry.space_group_name_H-M   'P 1'
#
loop_
_entity.id
_entity.type
_entity.pdbx_description
1 polymer ?
#
loop_
_entity_poly.entity_id
_entity_poly.type
_entity_poly.pdbx_seq_one_letter_code
_entity_poly.pdbx_strand_id
1 'polypeptide(L)'
;MNISELKKCIHYEVIGCKRPFSWRKAIVRAIKHRRSRYLFWWRIAKYLFDKGGYRRKIAGKIERFILDKYNVTVPLTVNIGKGFDISYLNGVVIGHKVTIGENCSIKPGVTIGLRGEFNDMDIVIGNNVTIGCNATILGGKVHIGNNVKIGAHALVLHDIPDDSTFITKFHSEIIYNSSHT
;
A
#
# COMPACT_ATOMS: atom_id res chain seq x y z
N MET A 1 13.38 -9.72 -0.91
CA MET A 1 12.99 -10.08 0.46
C MET A 1 13.57 -11.44 0.87
N ASN A 2 14.28 -11.50 2.00
CA ASN A 2 14.81 -12.73 2.58
C ASN A 2 13.85 -13.33 3.66
N ILE A 3 14.19 -14.50 4.20
CA ILE A 3 13.33 -15.20 5.19
C ILE A 3 13.27 -14.48 6.54
N SER A 4 14.34 -13.76 6.93
CA SER A 4 14.40 -12.99 8.17
C SER A 4 13.48 -11.78 8.09
N GLU A 5 13.52 -11.05 6.96
CA GLU A 5 12.61 -9.96 6.64
C GLU A 5 11.16 -10.42 6.63
N LEU A 6 10.86 -11.55 5.96
CA LEU A 6 9.50 -12.12 5.96
C LEU A 6 8.98 -12.35 7.38
N LYS A 7 9.81 -12.97 8.24
CA LYS A 7 9.45 -13.22 9.64
C LYS A 7 9.19 -11.90 10.38
N LYS A 8 10.03 -10.88 10.20
CA LYS A 8 9.85 -9.55 10.81
C LYS A 8 8.53 -8.90 10.34
N CYS A 9 8.24 -8.91 9.04
CA CYS A 9 6.99 -8.35 8.52
C CYS A 9 5.76 -9.06 9.10
N ILE A 10 5.72 -10.40 9.05
CA ILE A 10 4.60 -11.18 9.62
C ILE A 10 4.47 -10.94 11.13
N HIS A 11 5.58 -10.83 11.84
CA HIS A 11 5.57 -10.53 13.27
C HIS A 11 4.88 -9.19 13.55
N TYR A 12 5.34 -8.11 12.91
CA TYR A 12 4.82 -6.77 13.12
C TYR A 12 3.36 -6.62 12.64
N GLU A 13 3.04 -7.14 11.46
CA GLU A 13 1.79 -6.84 10.75
C GLU A 13 0.64 -7.79 11.12
N VAL A 14 0.96 -9.07 11.34
CA VAL A 14 -0.02 -10.13 11.62
C VAL A 14 -0.16 -10.35 13.12
N ILE A 15 0.93 -10.64 13.82
CA ILE A 15 0.89 -11.03 15.24
C ILE A 15 0.78 -9.80 16.16
N GLY A 16 1.57 -8.76 15.88
CA GLY A 16 1.78 -7.58 16.72
C GLY A 16 3.08 -7.65 17.52
N CYS A 17 3.76 -6.50 17.65
CA CYS A 17 5.10 -6.35 18.24
C CYS A 17 5.20 -6.78 19.71
N LYS A 18 4.11 -6.71 20.49
CA LYS A 18 4.11 -7.03 21.93
C LYS A 18 4.19 -8.54 22.26
N ARG A 19 4.10 -9.43 21.26
CA ARG A 19 4.04 -10.89 21.47
C ARG A 19 5.22 -11.58 20.80
N PRO A 20 5.75 -12.69 21.32
CA PRO A 20 6.81 -13.43 20.63
C PRO A 20 6.31 -14.04 19.32
N PHE A 21 7.22 -14.15 18.34
CA PHE A 21 6.91 -14.72 17.03
C PHE A 21 6.54 -16.21 17.13
N SER A 22 5.50 -16.61 16.39
CA SER A 22 5.10 -18.01 16.23
C SER A 22 4.29 -18.17 14.95
N TRP A 23 4.70 -19.10 14.09
CA TRP A 23 3.97 -19.42 12.85
C TRP A 23 2.54 -19.88 13.12
N ARG A 24 2.32 -20.69 14.16
CA ARG A 24 0.97 -21.11 14.56
C ARG A 24 0.10 -19.89 14.90
N LYS A 25 0.63 -18.92 15.65
CA LYS A 25 -0.09 -17.67 15.96
C LYS A 25 -0.36 -16.83 14.71
N ALA A 26 0.63 -16.70 13.82
CA ALA A 26 0.46 -15.99 12.55
C ALA A 26 -0.67 -16.60 11.71
N ILE A 27 -0.66 -17.92 11.52
CA ILE A 27 -1.66 -18.66 10.75
C ILE A 27 -3.05 -18.52 11.39
N VAL A 28 -3.17 -18.78 12.70
CA VAL A 28 -4.46 -18.63 13.41
C VAL A 28 -5.02 -17.22 13.25
N ARG A 29 -4.17 -16.20 13.35
CA ARG A 29 -4.59 -14.80 13.23
C ARG A 29 -4.95 -14.42 11.79
N ALA A 30 -4.21 -14.92 10.80
CA ALA A 30 -4.56 -14.81 9.40
C ALA A 30 -5.90 -15.50 9.08
N ILE A 31 -6.20 -16.65 9.69
CA ILE A 31 -7.51 -17.30 9.52
C ILE A 31 -8.62 -16.45 10.15
N LYS A 32 -8.41 -15.90 11.35
CA LYS A 32 -9.45 -15.15 12.09
C LYS A 32 -9.72 -13.74 11.55
N HIS A 33 -8.70 -13.01 11.09
CA HIS A 33 -8.85 -11.60 10.73
C HIS A 33 -8.54 -11.33 9.26
N ARG A 34 -9.49 -10.67 8.58
CA ARG A 34 -9.42 -10.35 7.15
C ARG A 34 -8.15 -9.57 6.78
N ARG A 35 -7.87 -8.46 7.49
CA ARG A 35 -6.68 -7.62 7.30
C ARG A 35 -5.38 -8.42 7.41
N SER A 36 -5.24 -9.15 8.51
CA SER A 36 -4.08 -10.00 8.77
C SER A 36 -3.93 -11.11 7.73
N ARG A 37 -5.04 -11.67 7.23
CA ARG A 37 -5.01 -12.67 6.16
C ARG A 37 -4.41 -12.13 4.87
N TYR A 38 -4.83 -10.94 4.46
CA TYR A 38 -4.33 -10.29 3.27
C TYR A 38 -2.82 -10.06 3.36
N LEU A 39 -2.37 -9.36 4.42
CA LEU A 39 -0.95 -9.05 4.61
C LEU A 39 -0.10 -10.32 4.72
N PHE A 40 -0.59 -11.35 5.42
CA PHE A 40 0.09 -12.64 5.51
C PHE A 40 0.33 -13.27 4.13
N TRP A 41 -0.70 -13.39 3.31
CA TRP A 41 -0.58 -13.99 1.97
C TRP A 41 0.22 -13.12 1.02
N TRP A 42 0.05 -11.80 1.05
CA TRP A 42 0.82 -10.87 0.23
C TRP A 42 2.32 -10.97 0.54
N ARG A 43 2.70 -10.98 1.82
CA ARG A 43 4.11 -11.15 2.24
C ARG A 43 4.68 -12.51 1.81
N ILE A 44 3.92 -13.60 1.93
CA ILE A 44 4.35 -14.92 1.42
C ILE A 44 4.54 -14.89 -0.10
N ALA A 45 3.59 -14.31 -0.83
CA ALA A 45 3.67 -14.19 -2.28
C ALA A 45 4.89 -13.37 -2.70
N LYS A 46 5.15 -12.23 -2.04
CA LYS A 46 6.33 -11.39 -2.29
C LYS A 46 7.64 -12.15 -2.04
N TYR A 47 7.72 -12.91 -0.96
CA TYR A 47 8.88 -13.76 -0.68
C TYR A 47 9.13 -14.78 -1.81
N LEU A 48 8.08 -15.46 -2.26
CA LEU A 48 8.17 -16.44 -3.34
C LEU A 48 8.53 -15.80 -4.68
N PHE A 49 8.01 -14.61 -4.95
CA PHE A 49 8.31 -13.83 -6.15
C PHE A 49 9.78 -13.44 -6.24
N ASP A 50 10.34 -12.93 -5.13
CA ASP A 50 11.74 -12.50 -5.04
C ASP A 50 12.72 -13.68 -5.12
N LYS A 51 12.29 -14.88 -4.73
CA LYS A 51 13.11 -16.10 -4.87
C LYS A 51 13.25 -16.62 -6.31
N GLY A 52 12.42 -16.14 -7.24
CA GLY A 52 12.54 -16.49 -8.66
C GLY A 52 12.12 -17.94 -9.00
N GLY A 53 12.39 -18.33 -10.25
CA GLY A 53 12.11 -19.68 -10.77
C GLY A 53 10.62 -20.06 -10.73
N TYR A 54 10.34 -21.34 -10.47
CA TYR A 54 8.95 -21.85 -10.42
C TYR A 54 8.11 -21.19 -9.32
N ARG A 55 8.75 -20.65 -8.28
CA ARG A 55 8.09 -19.97 -7.16
C ARG A 55 7.37 -18.69 -7.60
N ARG A 56 7.83 -18.02 -8.67
CA ARG A 56 7.10 -16.88 -9.28
C ARG A 56 5.73 -17.28 -9.80
N LYS A 57 5.59 -18.48 -10.39
CA LYS A 57 4.29 -18.98 -10.85
C LYS A 57 3.32 -19.18 -9.68
N ILE A 58 3.81 -19.70 -8.56
CA ILE A 58 3.02 -19.83 -7.33
C ILE A 58 2.66 -18.45 -6.78
N ALA A 59 3.62 -17.53 -6.73
CA ALA A 59 3.42 -16.17 -6.27
C ALA A 59 2.31 -15.47 -7.06
N GLY A 60 2.32 -15.57 -8.40
CA GLY A 60 1.28 -15.00 -9.26
C GLY A 60 -0.11 -15.61 -9.03
N LYS A 61 -0.20 -16.91 -8.72
CA LYS A 61 -1.47 -17.53 -8.33
C LYS A 61 -2.00 -16.97 -7.00
N ILE A 62 -1.11 -16.77 -6.02
CA ILE A 62 -1.49 -16.18 -4.72
C ILE A 62 -1.90 -14.72 -4.92
N GLU A 63 -1.15 -13.94 -5.70
CA GLU A 63 -1.46 -12.55 -6.05
C GLU A 63 -2.84 -12.41 -6.68
N ARG A 64 -3.17 -13.24 -7.68
CA ARG A 64 -4.49 -13.24 -8.30
C ARG A 64 -5.59 -13.61 -7.31
N PHE A 65 -5.36 -14.62 -6.48
CA PHE A 65 -6.32 -15.01 -5.44
C PHE A 65 -6.61 -13.88 -4.43
N ILE A 66 -5.58 -13.15 -3.97
CA ILE A 66 -5.78 -12.04 -3.04
C ILE A 66 -6.44 -10.84 -3.73
N LEU A 67 -6.13 -10.58 -5.00
CA LEU A 67 -6.77 -9.54 -5.79
C LEU A 67 -8.27 -9.79 -5.89
N ASP A 68 -8.66 -10.97 -6.40
CA ASP A 68 -10.07 -11.36 -6.61
C ASP A 68 -10.87 -11.38 -5.30
N LYS A 69 -10.24 -11.78 -4.19
CA LYS A 69 -10.91 -11.94 -2.89
C LYS A 69 -11.11 -10.64 -2.12
N TYR A 70 -10.16 -9.69 -2.22
CA TYR A 70 -10.14 -8.51 -1.35
C TYR A 70 -10.37 -7.20 -2.08
N ASN A 71 -10.38 -7.21 -3.42
CA ASN A 71 -10.48 -6.01 -4.25
C ASN A 71 -9.42 -4.96 -3.86
N VAL A 72 -8.18 -5.45 -3.74
CA VAL A 72 -6.99 -4.65 -3.40
C VAL A 72 -5.91 -4.92 -4.42
N THR A 73 -5.49 -3.88 -5.12
CA THR A 73 -4.46 -3.99 -6.15
C THR A 73 -3.14 -3.54 -5.56
N VAL A 74 -2.29 -4.50 -5.19
CA VAL A 74 -0.89 -4.24 -4.79
C VAL A 74 0.00 -5.28 -5.45
N PRO A 75 0.67 -4.94 -6.56
CA PRO A 75 1.50 -5.86 -7.30
C PRO A 75 2.71 -6.36 -6.49
N LEU A 76 3.16 -7.59 -6.74
CA LEU A 76 4.36 -8.15 -6.11
C LEU A 76 5.67 -7.49 -6.55
N THR A 77 5.62 -6.67 -7.60
CA THR A 77 6.75 -5.83 -8.04
C THR A 77 7.02 -4.66 -7.10
N VAL A 78 6.03 -4.26 -6.29
CA VAL A 78 6.15 -3.15 -5.33
C VAL A 78 7.04 -3.58 -4.17
N ASN A 79 7.89 -2.65 -3.72
CA ASN A 79 8.70 -2.85 -2.53
C ASN A 79 8.02 -2.15 -1.36
N ILE A 80 7.74 -2.89 -0.28
CA ILE A 80 7.06 -2.38 0.91
C ILE A 80 7.87 -2.78 2.14
N GLY A 81 8.28 -1.80 2.93
CA GLY A 81 8.98 -1.98 4.20
C GLY A 81 8.11 -2.66 5.26
N LYS A 82 8.71 -3.06 6.39
CA LYS A 82 7.99 -3.73 7.49
C LYS A 82 7.01 -2.77 8.17
N GLY A 83 5.98 -3.31 8.80
CA GLY A 83 5.04 -2.50 9.59
C GLY A 83 3.97 -1.82 8.74
N PHE A 84 3.75 -2.34 7.53
CA PHE A 84 2.73 -1.84 6.62
C PHE A 84 1.33 -2.17 7.15
N ASP A 85 0.49 -1.15 7.27
CA ASP A 85 -0.89 -1.27 7.71
C ASP A 85 -1.87 -0.85 6.62
N ILE A 86 -2.75 -1.75 6.21
CA ILE A 86 -3.94 -1.43 5.43
C ILE A 86 -5.14 -1.57 6.36
N SER A 87 -5.55 -0.46 7.00
CA SER A 87 -6.53 -0.50 8.09
C SER A 87 -7.87 -1.11 7.65
N TYR A 88 -8.32 -0.78 6.43
CA TYR A 88 -9.39 -1.50 5.74
C TYR A 88 -9.02 -1.64 4.25
N LEU A 89 -9.26 -2.84 3.72
CA LEU A 89 -8.72 -3.27 2.42
C LEU A 89 -9.35 -2.50 1.24
N ASN A 90 -10.60 -2.10 1.37
CA ASN A 90 -11.46 -1.72 0.25
C ASN A 90 -10.88 -0.59 -0.62
N GLY A 91 -10.75 -0.86 -1.91
CA GLY A 91 -10.47 0.17 -2.93
C GLY A 91 -9.04 0.71 -2.94
N VAL A 92 -8.10 0.05 -2.27
CA VAL A 92 -6.68 0.43 -2.32
C VAL A 92 -6.07 -0.03 -3.64
N VAL A 93 -5.46 0.90 -4.37
CA VAL A 93 -4.78 0.67 -5.64
C VAL A 93 -3.36 1.22 -5.54
N ILE A 94 -2.36 0.36 -5.71
CA ILE A 94 -0.94 0.73 -5.76
C ILE A 94 -0.38 0.23 -7.09
N GLY A 95 0.17 1.14 -7.88
CA GLY A 95 0.78 0.85 -9.17
C GLY A 95 2.09 0.07 -9.05
N HIS A 96 2.61 -0.33 -10.21
CA HIS A 96 4.00 -0.82 -10.31
C HIS A 96 4.99 0.33 -10.07
N LYS A 97 6.28 0.01 -9.90
CA LYS A 97 7.36 0.99 -9.61
C LYS A 97 7.00 1.97 -8.48
N VAL A 98 6.44 1.41 -7.40
CA VAL A 98 6.23 2.12 -6.15
C VAL A 98 7.15 1.48 -5.11
N THR A 99 7.80 2.33 -4.32
CA THR A 99 8.57 1.92 -3.14
C THR A 99 7.96 2.58 -1.92
N ILE A 100 7.61 1.78 -0.91
CA ILE A 100 7.01 2.24 0.35
C ILE A 100 7.94 1.83 1.50
N GLY A 101 8.29 2.79 2.34
CA GLY A 101 9.12 2.61 3.52
C GLY A 101 8.46 1.79 4.64
N GLU A 102 9.07 1.85 5.81
CA GLU A 102 8.62 1.16 7.01
C GLU A 102 7.51 1.93 7.74
N ASN A 103 6.66 1.18 8.46
CA ASN A 103 5.60 1.69 9.33
C ASN A 103 4.59 2.62 8.64
N CYS A 104 4.35 2.39 7.35
CA CYS A 104 3.36 3.17 6.60
C CYS A 104 1.93 2.64 6.80
N SER A 105 0.97 3.54 6.94
CA SER A 105 -0.46 3.22 7.04
C SER A 105 -1.22 3.77 5.84
N ILE A 106 -1.93 2.89 5.13
CA ILE A 106 -2.78 3.21 3.98
C ILE A 106 -4.23 2.98 4.36
N LYS A 107 -5.05 4.02 4.20
CA LYS A 107 -6.48 3.98 4.44
C LYS A 107 -7.26 3.57 3.17
N PRO A 108 -8.57 3.26 3.31
CA PRO A 108 -9.37 2.77 2.19
C PRO A 108 -9.47 3.78 1.04
N GLY A 109 -9.60 3.27 -0.18
CA GLY A 109 -9.74 4.08 -1.39
C GLY A 109 -8.48 4.82 -1.84
N VAL A 110 -7.34 4.61 -1.17
CA VAL A 110 -6.08 5.24 -1.57
C VAL A 110 -5.63 4.73 -2.93
N THR A 111 -5.26 5.66 -3.81
CA THR A 111 -4.70 5.35 -5.12
C THR A 111 -3.28 5.91 -5.22
N ILE A 112 -2.31 5.07 -5.55
CA ILE A 112 -0.94 5.47 -5.90
C ILE A 112 -0.73 5.02 -7.33
N GLY A 113 -0.82 5.96 -8.26
CA GLY A 113 -0.80 5.68 -9.69
C GLY A 113 0.30 6.49 -10.40
N LEU A 114 0.87 5.89 -11.44
CA LEU A 114 1.85 6.59 -12.27
C LEU A 114 1.15 7.28 -13.45
N ARG A 115 1.66 8.44 -13.85
CA ARG A 115 1.19 9.22 -15.00
C ARG A 115 2.39 9.73 -15.81
N GLY A 116 2.45 9.44 -17.11
CA GLY A 116 3.55 9.90 -18.00
C GLY A 116 4.13 8.78 -18.88
N GLU A 117 5.42 8.88 -19.24
CA GLU A 117 6.17 7.85 -19.95
C GLU A 117 6.78 6.81 -19.00
N PHE A 118 6.64 5.51 -19.30
CA PHE A 118 6.92 4.42 -18.35
C PHE A 118 8.36 4.37 -17.84
N ASN A 119 9.34 4.84 -18.61
CA ASN A 119 10.76 4.66 -18.30
C ASN A 119 11.25 5.52 -17.12
N ASP A 120 10.64 6.68 -16.90
CA ASP A 120 11.09 7.66 -15.90
C ASP A 120 10.14 7.77 -14.69
N MET A 121 9.39 6.69 -14.44
CA MET A 121 8.41 6.63 -13.36
C MET A 121 8.94 5.93 -12.12
N ASP A 122 8.86 6.61 -10.98
CA ASP A 122 9.03 6.02 -9.66
C ASP A 122 8.29 6.87 -8.61
N ILE A 123 7.47 6.22 -7.78
CA ILE A 123 6.88 6.88 -6.60
C ILE A 123 7.53 6.27 -5.37
N VAL A 124 8.19 7.13 -4.60
CA VAL A 124 8.86 6.75 -3.35
C VAL A 124 8.12 7.35 -2.18
N ILE A 125 7.75 6.50 -1.24
CA ILE A 125 7.14 6.87 0.03
C ILE A 125 8.11 6.51 1.13
N GLY A 126 8.51 7.50 1.93
CA GLY A 126 9.41 7.37 3.06
C GLY A 126 8.85 6.52 4.21
N ASN A 127 9.48 6.62 5.36
CA ASN A 127 9.09 5.88 6.56
C ASN A 127 8.05 6.64 7.38
N ASN A 128 7.26 5.91 8.16
CA ASN A 128 6.25 6.45 9.08
C ASN A 128 5.20 7.35 8.40
N VAL A 129 4.86 7.05 7.15
CA VAL A 129 3.88 7.83 6.37
C VAL A 129 2.46 7.31 6.60
N THR A 130 1.53 8.21 6.88
CA THR A 130 0.10 7.89 6.93
C THR A 130 -0.64 8.54 5.78
N ILE A 131 -1.38 7.74 5.01
CA ILE A 131 -2.14 8.19 3.84
C ILE A 131 -3.64 8.06 4.13
N GLY A 132 -4.33 9.20 4.22
CA GLY A 132 -5.75 9.30 4.54
C GLY A 132 -6.69 8.67 3.51
N CYS A 133 -7.95 8.44 3.91
CA CYS A 133 -8.94 7.78 3.06
C CYS A 133 -9.11 8.52 1.72
N ASN A 134 -9.25 7.78 0.62
CA ASN A 134 -9.48 8.31 -0.73
C ASN A 134 -8.40 9.31 -1.21
N ALA A 135 -7.25 9.39 -0.55
CA ALA A 135 -6.14 10.20 -1.05
C ALA A 135 -5.51 9.56 -2.29
N THR A 136 -5.04 10.39 -3.19
CA THR A 136 -4.53 9.99 -4.49
C THR A 136 -3.15 10.61 -4.70
N ILE A 137 -2.14 9.78 -4.89
CA ILE A 137 -0.77 10.19 -5.25
C ILE A 137 -0.57 9.84 -6.71
N LEU A 138 -0.37 10.85 -7.56
CA LEU A 138 -0.22 10.70 -9.00
C LEU A 138 0.93 11.52 -9.54
N GLY A 139 1.71 10.94 -10.44
CA GLY A 139 2.74 11.66 -11.17
C GLY A 139 3.67 10.72 -11.92
N GLY A 140 4.62 11.29 -12.65
CA GLY A 140 5.73 10.52 -13.22
C GLY A 140 6.69 10.13 -12.10
N LYS A 141 7.20 11.14 -11.40
CA LYS A 141 8.11 10.99 -10.27
C LYS A 141 7.61 11.80 -9.09
N VAL A 142 7.33 11.13 -7.97
CA VAL A 142 6.84 11.77 -6.73
C VAL A 142 7.54 11.14 -5.53
N HIS A 143 8.14 11.97 -4.70
CA HIS A 143 8.82 11.59 -3.48
C HIS A 143 8.08 12.14 -2.26
N ILE A 144 7.59 11.24 -1.41
CA ILE A 144 7.01 11.56 -0.12
C ILE A 144 8.07 11.29 0.96
N GLY A 145 8.39 12.31 1.74
CA GLY A 145 9.35 12.25 2.83
C GLY A 145 8.96 11.33 3.99
N ASN A 146 9.80 11.30 5.02
CA ASN A 146 9.56 10.58 6.27
C ASN A 146 8.59 11.34 7.18
N ASN A 147 7.89 10.62 8.05
CA ASN A 147 6.99 11.17 9.08
C ASN A 147 5.86 12.04 8.50
N VAL A 148 5.48 11.80 7.24
CA VAL A 148 4.46 12.59 6.54
C VAL A 148 3.05 12.08 6.87
N LYS A 149 2.10 13.02 7.03
CA LYS A 149 0.67 12.73 7.08
C LYS A 149 -0.02 13.33 5.87
N ILE A 150 -0.62 12.49 5.03
CA ILE A 150 -1.45 12.92 3.89
C ILE A 150 -2.91 12.86 4.34
N GLY A 151 -3.62 13.99 4.23
CA GLY A 151 -5.02 14.12 4.60
C GLY A 151 -5.94 13.25 3.74
N ALA A 152 -7.15 13.00 4.24
CA ALA A 152 -8.18 12.33 3.45
C ALA A 152 -8.55 13.16 2.21
N HIS A 153 -8.89 12.48 1.11
CA HIS A 153 -9.21 13.08 -0.19
C HIS A 153 -8.09 13.93 -0.82
N ALA A 154 -6.88 13.93 -0.25
CA ALA A 154 -5.80 14.72 -0.79
C ALA A 154 -5.37 14.25 -2.18
N LEU A 155 -5.08 15.20 -3.08
CA LEU A 155 -4.47 14.95 -4.38
C LEU A 155 -3.02 15.44 -4.35
N VAL A 156 -2.08 14.49 -4.31
CA VAL A 156 -0.64 14.76 -4.29
C VAL A 156 -0.09 14.59 -5.71
N LEU A 157 0.48 15.67 -6.24
CA LEU A 157 1.03 15.74 -7.60
C LEU A 157 2.52 16.10 -7.65
N HIS A 158 3.12 16.33 -6.49
CA HIS A 158 4.48 16.82 -6.32
C HIS A 158 5.08 16.27 -5.03
N ASP A 159 6.39 16.42 -4.89
CA ASP A 159 7.14 15.95 -3.74
C ASP A 159 6.65 16.61 -2.44
N ILE A 160 6.68 15.84 -1.36
CA ILE A 160 6.34 16.30 -0.02
C ILE A 160 7.56 16.11 0.88
N PRO A 161 8.07 17.15 1.56
CA PRO A 161 9.24 17.03 2.42
C PRO A 161 8.94 16.25 3.71
N ASP A 162 10.00 15.83 4.40
CA ASP A 162 9.93 15.18 5.72
C ASP A 162 9.16 16.03 6.75
N ASP A 163 8.64 15.37 7.78
CA ASP A 163 8.01 15.97 8.97
C ASP A 163 6.84 16.92 8.66
N SER A 164 6.10 16.63 7.60
CA SER A 164 5.04 17.52 7.10
C SER A 164 3.66 16.88 7.13
N THR A 165 2.63 17.73 7.05
CA THR A 165 1.24 17.29 6.84
C THR A 165 0.72 17.94 5.56
N PHE A 166 0.33 17.11 4.59
CA PHE A 166 -0.24 17.56 3.33
C PHE A 166 -1.75 17.44 3.35
N ILE A 167 -2.44 18.51 2.97
CA ILE A 167 -3.89 18.55 2.80
C ILE A 167 -4.23 19.23 1.48
N THR A 168 -5.32 18.81 0.84
CA THR A 168 -5.89 19.52 -0.31
C THR A 168 -7.05 20.38 0.18
N LYS A 169 -7.02 21.67 -0.15
CA LYS A 169 -8.14 22.57 0.09
C LYS A 169 -9.11 22.47 -1.08
N PHE A 170 -10.39 22.27 -0.78
CA PHE A 170 -11.44 22.19 -1.79
C PHE A 170 -12.17 23.52 -1.90
N HIS A 171 -12.41 23.96 -3.13
CA HIS A 171 -13.37 25.00 -3.45
C HIS A 171 -14.52 24.33 -4.20
N SER A 172 -15.75 24.52 -3.73
CA SER A 172 -16.94 23.91 -4.32
C SER A 172 -17.86 25.01 -4.81
N GLU A 173 -18.34 24.88 -6.05
CA GLU A 173 -19.26 25.81 -6.69
C GLU A 173 -20.43 25.04 -7.29
N ILE A 174 -21.63 25.62 -7.22
CA ILE A 174 -22.83 25.07 -7.85
C ILE A 174 -23.08 25.85 -9.14
N ILE A 175 -22.96 25.18 -10.28
CA ILE A 175 -23.27 25.74 -11.61
C ILE A 175 -24.68 25.30 -11.98
N TYR A 176 -25.59 26.26 -12.15
CA TYR A 176 -26.97 25.98 -12.57
C TYR A 176 -27.02 25.85 -14.10
N ASN A 177 -27.58 24.75 -14.60
CA ASN A 177 -27.85 24.61 -16.02
C ASN A 177 -28.97 25.58 -16.39
N SER A 178 -28.71 26.51 -17.32
CA SER A 178 -29.75 27.31 -17.93
C SER A 178 -30.72 26.37 -18.66
N SER A 179 -31.97 26.35 -18.21
CA SER A 179 -33.06 25.65 -18.90
C SER A 179 -33.17 26.19 -20.32
N HIS A 180 -32.87 25.36 -21.31
CA HIS A 180 -33.17 25.65 -22.71
C HIS A 180 -34.69 25.85 -22.83
N THR A 181 -35.10 27.12 -23.00
CA THR A 181 -36.44 27.51 -23.43
C THR A 181 -36.64 27.16 -24.90
#